data_AF-A0A529XL78-F1
#
_entry.id   AF-A0A529XL78-F1
#
_cell.length_a   1.000
_cell.length_b   1.000
_cell.length_c   1.000
_cell.angle_alpha   90.00
_cell.angle_beta   90.00
_cell.angle_gamma   90.00
#
_symmetry.space_group_name_H-M   'P 1'
#
loop_
_entity.id
_entity.type
_entity.pdbx_description
1 polymer ?
#
loop_
_entity_poly.entity_id
_entity_poly.type
_entity_poly.pdbx_seq_one_letter_code
_entity_poly.pdbx_strand_id
1 'polypeptide(L)'
;MASNVFRFDESWDIPEGTPQEVWDVLSDAQLLPLWWGDVYKEVDPLDKRGKGVVGARARARARGALPYELNFIIEAAELIP
;
A
#
# COMPACT_ATOMS: atom_id res chain seq x y z
N MET A 1 -27.66 4.48 -6.25
CA MET A 1 -26.98 5.31 -5.24
C MET A 1 -26.06 6.26 -5.98
N ALA A 2 -26.06 7.56 -5.67
CA ALA A 2 -25.09 8.48 -6.27
C ALA A 2 -23.70 8.13 -5.71
N SER A 3 -22.75 7.79 -6.58
CA SER A 3 -21.37 7.57 -6.18
C SER A 3 -20.70 8.91 -5.98
N ASN A 4 -20.31 9.22 -4.75
CA ASN A 4 -19.41 10.35 -4.53
C ASN A 4 -18.03 9.96 -5.06
N VAL A 5 -17.47 10.77 -5.95
CA VAL A 5 -16.12 10.58 -6.50
C VAL A 5 -15.21 11.58 -5.83
N PHE A 6 -14.21 11.09 -5.12
CA PHE A 6 -13.19 11.90 -4.46
C PHE A 6 -11.84 11.62 -5.12
N ARG A 7 -11.00 12.67 -5.23
CA ARG A 7 -9.61 12.57 -5.67
C ARG A 7 -8.73 13.15 -4.57
N PHE A 8 -7.73 12.38 -4.17
CA PHE A 8 -6.70 12.80 -3.21
C PHE A 8 -5.37 12.80 -3.95
N ASP A 9 -4.67 13.92 -3.94
CA ASP A 9 -3.34 14.06 -4.52
C ASP A 9 -2.35 14.31 -3.36
N GLU A 10 -1.41 13.40 -3.17
CA GLU A 10 -0.40 13.45 -2.11
C GLU A 10 1.00 13.52 -2.73
N SER A 11 1.89 14.29 -2.11
CA SER A 11 3.29 14.45 -2.54
C SER A 11 4.19 14.34 -1.34
N TRP A 12 5.25 13.54 -1.46
CA TRP A 12 6.27 13.36 -0.42
C TRP A 12 7.65 13.68 -1.01
N ASP A 13 8.50 14.30 -0.20
CA ASP A 13 9.91 14.51 -0.51
C ASP A 13 10.74 13.55 0.36
N ILE A 14 11.61 12.77 -0.29
CA ILE A 14 12.45 11.76 0.35
C ILE A 14 13.91 12.07 -0.04
N PRO A 15 14.58 13.01 0.64
CA PRO A 15 15.87 13.56 0.19
C PRO A 15 17.00 12.53 0.12
N GLU A 16 16.95 11.50 0.97
CA GLU A 16 18.00 10.48 1.09
C GLU A 16 17.71 9.22 0.26
N GLY A 17 16.54 9.14 -0.38
CA GLY A 17 16.12 7.98 -1.18
C GLY A 17 16.24 8.23 -2.67
N THR A 18 16.84 7.31 -3.40
CA THR A 18 16.74 7.31 -4.86
C THR A 18 15.34 6.89 -5.31
N PRO A 19 14.88 7.31 -6.51
CA PRO A 19 13.59 6.87 -7.04
C PRO A 19 13.41 5.35 -7.05
N GLN A 20 14.49 4.60 -7.34
CA GLN A 20 14.45 3.14 -7.34
C GLN A 20 14.26 2.56 -5.93
N GLU A 21 14.94 3.10 -4.91
CA GLU A 21 14.76 2.64 -3.53
C GLU A 21 13.34 2.91 -3.03
N VAL A 22 12.80 4.09 -3.35
CA VAL A 22 11.41 4.43 -3.03
C VAL A 22 10.45 3.49 -3.75
N TRP A 23 10.69 3.22 -5.04
CA TRP A 23 9.90 2.29 -5.84
C TRP A 23 9.91 0.86 -5.26
N ASP A 24 11.08 0.36 -4.88
CA ASP A 24 11.24 -0.99 -4.33
C ASP A 24 10.47 -1.16 -3.01
N VAL A 25 10.30 -0.08 -2.24
CA VAL A 25 9.47 -0.04 -1.03
C VAL A 25 7.98 0.07 -1.35
N LEU A 26 7.59 1.01 -2.21
CA LEU A 26 6.17 1.29 -2.51
C LEU A 26 5.49 0.18 -3.32
N SER A 27 6.25 -0.53 -4.16
CA SER A 27 5.73 -1.62 -4.99
C SER A 27 5.53 -2.94 -4.21
N ASP A 28 6.02 -3.03 -2.97
CA ASP A 28 5.82 -4.19 -2.08
C ASP A 28 4.86 -3.85 -0.94
N ALA A 29 3.60 -4.26 -1.09
CA ALA A 29 2.56 -4.05 -0.08
C ALA A 29 2.94 -4.64 1.29
N GLN A 30 3.81 -5.66 1.36
CA GLN A 30 4.23 -6.27 2.63
C GLN A 30 5.07 -5.32 3.49
N LEU A 31 5.64 -4.27 2.90
CA LEU A 31 6.42 -3.26 3.62
C LEU A 31 5.55 -2.15 4.21
N LEU A 32 4.26 -2.11 3.91
CA LEU A 32 3.34 -1.10 4.47
C LEU A 32 3.39 -1.00 6.00
N PRO A 33 3.44 -2.10 6.79
CA PRO A 33 3.55 -1.99 8.24
C PRO A 33 4.88 -1.40 8.72
N LEU A 34 5.95 -1.48 7.90
CA LEU A 34 7.26 -0.96 8.25
C LEU A 34 7.33 0.57 8.10
N TRP A 35 6.88 1.12 6.96
CA TRP A 35 7.00 2.55 6.69
C TRP A 35 5.72 3.34 7.02
N TRP A 36 4.56 2.68 7.07
CA TRP A 36 3.26 3.28 7.40
C TRP A 36 2.56 2.55 8.56
N GLY A 37 3.34 2.11 9.55
CA GLY A 37 2.89 1.27 10.66
C GLY A 37 1.80 1.86 11.56
N ASP A 38 1.63 3.18 11.56
CA ASP A 38 0.52 3.82 12.28
C ASP A 38 -0.84 3.48 11.67
N VAL A 39 -0.90 3.27 10.35
CA VAL A 39 -2.12 2.90 9.63
C VAL A 39 -2.17 1.40 9.39
N TYR A 40 -1.14 0.81 8.79
CA TYR A 40 -1.12 -0.61 8.45
C TYR A 40 -0.45 -1.41 9.57
N LYS A 41 -1.20 -2.31 10.20
CA LYS A 41 -0.71 -3.11 11.33
C LYS A 41 -0.12 -4.44 10.91
N GLU A 42 -0.67 -5.03 9.86
CA GLU A 42 -0.29 -6.36 9.38
C GLU A 42 -0.64 -6.48 7.91
N VAL A 43 0.25 -7.09 7.14
CA VAL A 43 0.02 -7.38 5.71
C VAL A 43 0.54 -8.77 5.38
N ASP A 44 -0.37 -9.61 4.90
CA ASP A 44 -0.09 -10.99 4.49
C ASP A 44 -0.31 -11.16 2.98
N PRO A 45 0.67 -11.67 2.23
CA PRO A 45 0.47 -11.96 0.81
C PRO A 45 -0.58 -13.06 0.61
N LEU A 46 -1.48 -12.86 -0.36
CA LEU A 46 -2.52 -13.82 -0.72
C LEU A 46 -2.13 -14.73 -1.87
N ASP A 47 -1.15 -14.31 -2.67
CA ASP A 47 -0.60 -15.07 -3.77
C ASP A 47 0.93 -15.09 -3.76
N LYS A 48 1.51 -16.09 -4.45
CA LYS A 48 2.96 -16.30 -4.55
C LYS A 48 3.54 -15.59 -5.78
N ARG A 49 2.92 -14.50 -6.25
CA ARG A 49 3.33 -13.80 -7.48
C ARG A 49 4.67 -13.07 -7.35
N GLY A 50 5.13 -12.83 -6.13
CA GLY A 50 6.35 -12.08 -5.86
C GLY A 50 6.08 -10.60 -5.61
N LYS A 51 7.14 -9.84 -5.34
CA LYS A 51 7.09 -8.41 -5.00
C LYS A 51 7.09 -7.57 -6.28
N GLY A 52 6.39 -6.43 -6.28
CA GLY A 52 6.40 -5.51 -7.42
C GLY A 52 5.83 -6.10 -8.71
N VAL A 53 4.82 -6.97 -8.61
CA VAL A 53 4.17 -7.59 -9.78
C VAL A 53 2.72 -7.14 -9.87
N VAL A 54 2.29 -6.74 -11.07
CA VAL A 54 0.88 -6.41 -11.35
C VAL A 54 -0.02 -7.62 -11.06
N GLY A 55 -1.13 -7.37 -10.37
CA GLY A 55 -2.08 -8.38 -9.90
C GLY A 55 -1.61 -9.16 -8.67
N ALA A 56 -0.47 -8.82 -8.07
CA ALA A 56 -0.12 -9.32 -6.75
C ALA A 56 -1.11 -8.77 -5.71
N ARG A 57 -1.51 -9.64 -4.77
CA ARG A 57 -2.51 -9.29 -3.77
C ARG A 57 -2.06 -9.61 -2.37
N ALA A 58 -2.47 -8.76 -1.43
CA ALA A 58 -2.23 -8.97 -0.01
C ALA A 58 -3.48 -8.62 0.81
N ARG A 59 -3.67 -9.35 1.91
CA ARG A 59 -4.63 -8.97 2.94
C ARG A 59 -3.94 -7.99 3.87
N ALA A 60 -4.56 -6.86 4.12
CA ALA A 60 -4.04 -5.85 5.04
C ALA A 60 -5.02 -5.58 6.17
N ARG A 61 -4.51 -5.55 7.40
CA ARG A 61 -5.25 -5.08 8.57
C ARG A 61 -4.78 -3.67 8.88
N ALA A 62 -5.70 -2.72 8.79
CA ALA A 62 -5.42 -1.31 8.94
C ALA A 62 -6.21 -0.70 10.10
N ARG A 63 -5.57 0.17 10.86
CA ARG A 63 -6.14 0.92 11.97
C ARG A 63 -5.55 2.33 11.95
N GLY A 64 -6.14 3.21 11.15
CA GLY A 64 -5.86 4.65 11.21
C GLY A 64 -6.51 5.30 12.42
N ALA A 65 -6.91 6.57 12.32
CA ALA A 65 -7.62 7.31 13.37
C ALA A 65 -9.10 6.87 13.56
N LEU A 66 -9.41 5.61 13.26
CA LEU A 66 -10.75 5.05 13.29
C LEU A 66 -10.98 4.28 14.61
N PRO A 67 -12.22 4.22 15.11
CA PRO A 67 -12.56 3.45 16.32
C PRO A 67 -12.59 1.93 16.09
N TYR A 68 -12.26 1.45 14.89
CA TYR A 68 -12.26 0.05 14.48
C TYR A 68 -11.11 -0.24 13.51
N GLU A 69 -10.85 -1.52 13.27
CA GLU A 69 -9.91 -1.99 12.26
C GLU A 69 -10.62 -2.34 10.95
N LEU A 70 -9.95 -2.07 9.84
CA LEU A 70 -10.38 -2.40 8.49
C LEU A 70 -9.56 -3.58 7.98
N ASN A 71 -10.24 -4.49 7.26
CA ASN A 71 -9.58 -5.56 6.52
C ASN A 71 -9.71 -5.24 5.03
N PHE A 72 -8.57 -5.05 4.37
CA PHE A 72 -8.49 -4.76 2.95
C PHE A 72 -7.90 -5.94 2.19
N ILE A 73 -8.26 -6.01 0.90
CA ILE A 73 -7.48 -6.72 -0.11
C ILE A 73 -6.85 -5.63 -0.96
N ILE A 74 -5.53 -5.55 -0.91
CA ILE A 74 -4.74 -4.65 -1.74
C ILE A 74 -4.33 -5.41 -2.99
N GLU A 75 -4.47 -4.79 -4.16
CA GLU A 75 -4.05 -5.34 -5.44
C GLU A 75 -3.20 -4.30 -6.18
N ALA A 76 -2.04 -4.74 -6.68
CA ALA A 76 -1.22 -3.91 -7.56
C ALA A 76 -1.86 -3.86 -8.96
N ALA A 77 -2.75 -2.90 -9.21
CA ALA A 77 -3.46 -2.81 -10.49
C ALA A 77 -2.53 -2.42 -11.66
N GLU A 78 -1.57 -1.55 -11.39
CA GLU A 78 -0.60 -1.06 -12.37
C GLU A 78 0.69 -0.69 -11.64
N LEU A 79 1.83 -0.91 -12.30
CA LEU A 79 3.15 -0.60 -11.77
C LEU A 79 4.02 -0.01 -12.90
N ILE A 80 4.33 1.28 -12.79
CA ILE A 80 5.18 2.03 -13.73
C ILE A 80 6.39 2.56 -12.95
N PRO A 81 7.58 1.96 -13.14
CA PRO A 81 8.81 2.38 -12.47
C PRO A 81 9.34 3.73 -12.97
#